data_AF-A0ABD6BDN8-F1
#
_entry.id   AF-A0ABD6BDN8-F1
#
_cell.length_a   1.000
_cell.length_b   1.000
_cell.length_c   1.000
_cell.angle_alpha   90.00
_cell.angle_beta   90.00
_cell.angle_gamma   90.00
#
_symmetry.space_group_name_H-M   'P 1'
#
loop_
_entity.id
_entity.type
_entity.pdbx_description
1 polymer ?
#
loop_
_entity_poly.entity_id
_entity_poly.type
_entity_poly.pdbx_seq_one_letter_code
_entity_poly.pdbx_strand_id
1 'polypeptide(L)' 'MTSQTHRPATQIGPVPDDLESARAKLVYIYLEASGGATADELGEFLSMKQINILSVLNSLSSSGYVEQSGSEYVVAN' A
#
# COMPACT_ATOMS: atom_id res chain seq x y z
N MET A 1 4.74 -31.98 -20.44
CA MET A 1 5.29 -30.74 -19.87
C MET A 1 4.12 -29.77 -19.76
N THR A 2 3.44 -29.74 -18.63
CA THR A 2 2.26 -28.91 -18.41
C THR A 2 2.69 -27.46 -18.23
N SER A 3 2.35 -26.62 -19.19
CA SER A 3 2.58 -25.17 -19.17
C SER A 3 1.95 -24.57 -17.93
N GLN A 4 2.78 -23.96 -17.08
CA GLN A 4 2.34 -23.18 -15.94
C GLN A 4 1.62 -21.93 -16.49
N THR A 5 0.29 -21.90 -16.42
CA THR A 5 -0.50 -20.70 -16.71
C THR A 5 -0.08 -19.62 -15.72
N HIS A 6 0.67 -18.64 -16.22
CA HIS A 6 1.05 -17.43 -15.48
C HIS A 6 -0.25 -16.78 -14.98
N ARG A 7 -0.57 -16.97 -13.70
CA ARG A 7 -1.58 -16.14 -13.03
C ARG A 7 -1.13 -14.70 -13.27
N PRO A 8 -2.00 -13.77 -13.71
CA PRO A 8 -1.62 -12.38 -13.74
C PRO A 8 -1.23 -12.02 -12.30
N ALA A 9 0.08 -11.95 -12.03
CA ALA A 9 0.55 -11.30 -10.83
C ALA A 9 0.01 -9.88 -10.97
N THR A 10 -0.77 -9.41 -10.00
CA THR A 10 -1.11 -7.99 -9.90
C THR A 10 0.19 -7.24 -10.12
N GLN A 11 0.31 -6.59 -11.28
CA GLN A 11 1.57 -6.03 -11.71
C GLN A 11 1.76 -4.77 -10.89
N ILE A 12 2.60 -4.89 -9.86
CA ILE A 12 2.90 -3.76 -8.99
C ILE A 12 3.56 -2.69 -9.85
N GLY A 13 2.90 -1.54 -9.94
CA GLY A 13 3.39 -0.34 -10.58
C GLY A 13 4.68 0.16 -9.92
N PRO A 14 5.42 1.05 -10.59
CA PRO A 14 6.62 1.63 -10.00
C PRO A 14 6.25 2.43 -8.74
N VAL A 15 7.00 2.20 -7.67
CA VAL A 15 6.86 3.00 -6.44
C VAL A 15 7.36 4.42 -6.74
N PRO A 16 6.63 5.47 -6.33
CA PRO A 16 7.04 6.85 -6.57
C PRO A 16 8.44 7.14 -6.02
N ASP A 17 9.34 7.68 -6.84
CA ASP A 17 10.73 7.98 -6.46
C ASP A 17 10.84 9.03 -5.34
N ASP A 18 9.90 9.97 -5.31
CA ASP A 18 9.83 11.06 -4.32
C ASP A 18 9.44 10.57 -2.91
N LEU A 19 8.99 9.32 -2.80
CA LEU A 19 8.55 8.70 -1.56
C LEU A 19 9.75 8.15 -0.78
N GLU A 20 10.59 9.01 -0.20
CA GLU A 20 11.90 8.61 0.36
C GLU A 20 11.82 7.63 1.55
N SER A 21 10.76 7.71 2.35
CA SER A 21 10.61 6.90 3.57
C SER A 21 10.35 5.43 3.26
N ALA A 22 11.27 4.55 3.66
CA ALA A 22 11.14 3.10 3.46
C ALA A 22 9.83 2.52 4.04
N ARG A 23 9.37 3.04 5.19
CA ARG A 23 8.09 2.63 5.79
C ARG A 23 6.90 3.01 4.92
N ALA A 24 6.93 4.20 4.35
CA ALA A 24 5.86 4.69 3.49
C ALA A 24 5.84 3.93 2.15
N LYS A 25 7.02 3.55 1.60
CA LYS A 25 7.10 2.65 0.44
C LYS A 25 6.44 1.30 0.71
N LEU A 26 6.70 0.70 1.87
CA LEU A 26 6.11 -0.58 2.24
C LEU A 26 4.58 -0.52 2.34
N VAL A 27 4.04 0.54 2.97
CA VAL A 27 2.59 0.75 3.02
C VAL A 27 2.02 0.92 1.62
N TYR A 28 2.64 1.76 0.77
CA TYR A 28 2.21 1.96 -0.61
C TYR A 28 2.18 0.65 -1.40
N ILE A 29 3.27 -0.11 -1.39
CA ILE A 29 3.36 -1.40 -2.12
C ILE A 29 2.29 -2.38 -1.63
N TYR A 30 2.05 -2.44 -0.31
CA TYR A 30 1.04 -3.34 0.24
C TYR A 30 -0.36 -2.95 -0.24
N LEU A 31 -0.71 -1.66 -0.19
CA LEU A 31 -2.00 -1.16 -0.68
C LEU A 31 -2.19 -1.45 -2.16
N GLU A 32 -1.13 -1.29 -2.95
CA GLU A 32 -1.18 -1.52 -4.38
C GLU A 32 -1.32 -3.02 -4.73
N ALA A 33 -0.53 -3.88 -4.08
CA ALA A 33 -0.58 -5.32 -4.27
C ALA A 33 -1.91 -5.94 -3.81
N SER A 34 -2.51 -5.41 -2.73
CA SER A 34 -3.77 -5.89 -2.16
C SER A 34 -5.00 -5.25 -2.80
N GLY A 35 -4.84 -4.16 -3.55
CA GLY A 35 -5.96 -3.36 -4.09
C GLY A 35 -6.64 -2.46 -3.06
N GLY A 36 -6.09 -2.38 -1.85
CA GLY A 36 -6.63 -1.62 -0.72
C GLY A 36 -6.43 -2.34 0.60
N ALA A 37 -6.46 -1.59 1.71
CA ALA A 37 -6.48 -2.16 3.06
C ALA A 37 -6.95 -1.15 4.10
N THR A 38 -7.46 -1.64 5.22
CA THR A 38 -7.72 -0.81 6.40
C THR A 38 -6.43 -0.50 7.17
N ALA A 39 -6.46 0.55 8.00
CA ALA A 39 -5.32 0.87 8.87
C ALA A 39 -4.97 -0.26 9.85
N ASP A 40 -5.98 -1.01 10.31
CA ASP A 40 -5.79 -2.15 11.22
C ASP A 40 -5.06 -3.31 10.54
N GLU A 41 -5.50 -3.69 9.33
CA GLU A 41 -4.82 -4.69 8.51
C GLU A 41 -3.37 -4.31 8.22
N LEU A 42 -3.12 -3.05 7.83
CA LEU A 42 -1.76 -2.55 7.63
C LEU A 42 -0.91 -2.69 8.91
N GLY A 43 -1.48 -2.40 10.08
CA GLY A 43 -0.81 -2.58 11.36
C GLY A 43 -0.44 -4.03 11.64
N GLU A 44 -1.38 -4.95 11.41
CA GLU A 44 -1.19 -6.39 11.60
C GLU A 44 -0.15 -6.96 10.63
N PHE A 45 -0.36 -6.78 9.33
CA PHE A 45 0.47 -7.39 8.28
C PHE A 45 1.87 -6.80 8.20
N LEU A 46 2.02 -5.49 8.46
CA LEU A 46 3.34 -4.84 8.44
C LEU A 46 4.02 -4.86 9.80
N SER A 47 3.39 -5.45 10.84
CA SER A 47 3.88 -5.48 12.22
C SER A 47 4.28 -4.08 12.72
N MET A 48 3.49 -3.07 12.37
CA MET A 48 3.71 -1.67 12.73
C MET A 48 2.71 -1.22 13.78
N LYS A 49 3.16 -0.38 14.73
CA LYS A 49 2.24 0.24 15.68
C LYS A 49 1.21 1.10 14.95
N GLN A 50 -0.04 1.08 15.42
CA GLN A 50 -1.13 1.81 14.77
C GLN A 50 -0.85 3.31 14.58
N ILE A 51 -0.20 3.97 15.56
CA ILE A 51 0.18 5.38 15.45
C ILE A 51 1.15 5.65 14.28
N ASN A 52 2.04 4.70 13.96
CA ASN A 52 2.93 4.84 12.82
C ASN A 52 2.16 4.68 11.51
N ILE A 53 1.25 3.71 11.43
CA ILE A 53 0.40 3.50 10.25
C ILE A 53 -0.43 4.75 9.97
N LEU A 54 -1.14 5.29 10.96
CA LEU A 54 -1.95 6.51 10.79
C LEU A 54 -1.10 7.70 10.34
N SER A 55 0.09 7.88 10.91
CA SER A 55 0.99 8.96 10.51
C SER A 55 1.50 8.80 9.07
N VAL A 56 1.82 7.57 8.65
CA VAL A 56 2.24 7.26 7.28
C VAL A 56 1.09 7.47 6.30
N LEU A 57 -0.10 6.94 6.59
CA LEU A 57 -1.28 7.09 5.74
C LEU A 57 -1.68 8.57 5.58
N ASN A 58 -1.65 9.34 6.66
CA ASN A 58 -1.91 10.77 6.59
C ASN A 58 -0.88 11.52 5.74
N SER A 59 0.40 11.13 5.82
CA SER A 59 1.45 11.72 4.97
C SER A 59 1.25 11.36 3.50
N LEU A 60 1.01 10.08 3.20
CA LEU A 60 0.76 9.60 1.84
C LEU A 60 -0.48 10.24 1.22
N SER A 61 -1.55 10.39 2.00
CA SER A 61 -2.80 11.01 1.55
C SER A 61 -2.61 12.51 1.31
N SER A 62 -1.89 13.21 2.20
CA SER A 62 -1.58 14.63 2.01
C SER A 62 -0.71 14.88 0.77
N SER A 63 0.17 13.93 0.42
CA SER A 63 0.97 13.97 -0.80
C SER A 63 0.25 13.44 -2.04
N GLY A 64 -1.00 12.95 -1.91
CA GLY A 64 -1.80 12.45 -3.04
C GLY A 64 -1.38 11.08 -3.57
N TYR A 65 -0.63 10.28 -2.81
CA TYR A 65 -0.25 8.91 -3.21
C TYR A 65 -1.31 7.87 -2.88
N VAL A 66 -2.15 8.15 -1.90
CA VAL A 66 -3.24 7.25 -1.47
C VAL A 66 -4.50 8.05 -1.20
N GLU A 67 -5.64 7.40 -1.39
CA GLU A 67 -6.95 7.95 -1.08
C GLU A 67 -7.67 7.06 -0.08
N GLN A 68 -8.45 7.68 0.81
CA GLN A 68 -9.30 6.96 1.74
C GLN A 68 -10.67 6.74 1.10
N SER A 69 -11.03 5.49 0.84
CA SER A 69 -12.34 5.07 0.38
C SER A 69 -13.09 4.39 1.53
N GLY A 70 -13.87 5.19 2.27
CA GLY A 70 -14.56 4.71 3.47
C GLY A 70 -13.58 4.34 4.60
N SER A 71 -13.52 3.05 4.95
CA SER A 71 -12.58 2.52 5.96
C SER A 71 -11.25 2.06 5.38
N GLU A 72 -11.16 1.95 4.07
CA GLU A 72 -10.00 1.41 3.37
C GLU A 72 -9.18 2.54 2.75
N TYR A 73 -7.88 2.30 2.62
CA TYR A 73 -6.96 3.14 1.87
C TYR A 73 -6.59 2.42 0.59
N VAL A 74 -6.54 3.15 -0.52
CA VAL A 74 -6.17 2.65 -1.85
C VAL A 74 -5.11 3.56 -2.45
N VAL A 75 -4.29 3.04 -3.37
CA VAL A 75 -3.36 3.89 -4.13
C VAL A 75 -4.15 4.83 -5.04
N ALA A 76 -3.78 6.11 -5.03
CA ALA A 76 -4.30 7.10 -5.97
C ALA A 76 -3.63 6.86 -7.32
N ASN A 77 -4.41 6.51 -8.36
CA ASN A 77 -3.90 6.22 -9.70
C ASN A 77 -4.43 7.21 -10.74
#